data_AF-A0A6P0Y3Z7-F1
#
_entry.id   AF-A0A6P0Y3Z7-F1
#
_cell.length_a   1.000
_cell.length_b   1.000
_cell.length_c   1.000
_cell.angle_alpha   90.00
_cell.angle_beta   90.00
_cell.angle_gamma   90.00
#
_symmetry.space_group_name_H-M   'P 1'
#
loop_
_entity.id
_entity.type
_entity.pdbx_description
1 polymer ?
#
loop_
_entity_poly.entity_id
_entity_poly.type
_entity_poly.pdbx_seq_one_letter_code
_entity_poly.pdbx_strand_id
1 'polypeptide(L)'
;VYHKTGTREVKALSGLLNPERGLPITGSLMIIGVMASCGIPGMVGFIAEFIVFRSSFVMFPVQTLLCMVGTGLTAVYFLLVINRVFFGRLSDKLASLPKVNFGEYIPAIALTLLIIAFGIQPSWMLRWSEPQGMALITHNISVPSVTPIPLEE
;
A
#
# COMPACT_ATOMS: atom_id res chain seq x y z
N VAL A 1 13.28 2.07 -12.95
CA VAL A 1 12.88 1.32 -14.17
C VAL A 1 13.03 2.20 -15.40
N TYR A 2 12.16 3.21 -15.62
CA TYR A 2 12.20 4.05 -16.84
C TYR A 2 13.58 4.60 -17.19
N HIS A 3 14.31 5.16 -16.22
CA HIS A 3 15.65 5.72 -16.46
C HIS A 3 16.68 4.69 -17.01
N LYS A 4 16.48 3.40 -16.74
CA LYS A 4 17.35 2.32 -17.22
C LYS A 4 16.80 1.65 -18.48
N THR A 5 15.47 1.58 -18.63
CA THR A 5 14.80 0.87 -19.72
C THR A 5 14.42 1.76 -20.90
N GLY A 6 14.38 3.09 -20.74
CA GLY A 6 13.99 4.07 -21.76
C GLY A 6 12.50 4.07 -22.15
N THR A 7 11.71 3.12 -21.65
CA THR A 7 10.28 2.99 -21.96
C THR A 7 9.44 2.71 -20.72
N ARG A 8 8.17 3.15 -20.77
CA ARG A 8 7.12 2.87 -19.78
C ARG A 8 6.05 1.91 -20.31
N GLU A 9 6.22 1.42 -21.54
CA GLU A 9 5.25 0.54 -22.17
C GLU A 9 5.29 -0.85 -21.54
N VAL A 10 4.20 -1.21 -20.86
CA VAL A 10 4.04 -2.52 -20.18
C VAL A 10 4.20 -3.70 -21.15
N LYS A 11 3.87 -3.51 -22.44
CA LYS A 11 4.03 -4.55 -23.47
C LYS A 11 5.49 -4.75 -23.91
N ALA A 12 6.33 -3.74 -23.76
CA ALA A 12 7.74 -3.79 -24.15
C ALA A 12 8.66 -4.21 -22.99
N LEU A 13 8.21 -4.02 -21.75
CA LEU A 13 8.92 -4.43 -20.54
C LEU A 13 8.54 -5.88 -20.19
N SER A 14 9.51 -6.80 -20.22
CA SER A 14 9.33 -8.19 -19.80
C SER A 14 10.62 -8.76 -19.21
N GLY A 15 10.49 -9.69 -18.25
CA GLY A 15 11.63 -10.43 -17.69
C GLY A 15 12.67 -9.59 -16.93
N LEU A 16 12.29 -8.41 -16.42
CA LEU A 16 13.22 -7.52 -15.72
C LEU A 16 13.80 -8.11 -14.42
N LEU A 17 13.23 -9.19 -13.87
CA LEU A 17 13.75 -9.84 -12.66
C LEU A 17 14.94 -10.78 -12.94
N ASN A 18 15.35 -10.92 -14.21
CA ASN A 18 16.49 -11.75 -14.59
C ASN A 18 17.76 -11.33 -13.82
N PRO A 19 18.47 -12.25 -13.13
CA PRO A 19 19.62 -11.91 -12.30
C PRO A 19 20.81 -11.32 -13.06
N GLU A 20 21.09 -11.79 -14.27
CA GLU A 20 22.34 -11.47 -14.97
C GLU A 20 22.26 -10.18 -15.79
N ARG A 21 21.14 -10.00 -16.51
CA ARG A 21 20.97 -8.90 -17.48
C ARG A 21 19.80 -7.97 -17.15
N GLY A 22 19.02 -8.31 -16.11
CA GLY A 22 17.87 -7.54 -15.66
C GLY A 22 18.20 -6.55 -14.54
N LEU A 23 17.16 -6.12 -13.84
CA LEU A 23 17.19 -5.21 -12.68
C LEU A 23 16.63 -5.92 -11.44
N PRO A 24 17.24 -7.02 -10.96
CA PRO A 24 16.64 -7.90 -9.95
C PRO A 24 16.34 -7.16 -8.64
N ILE A 25 17.25 -6.31 -8.16
CA ILE A 25 17.07 -5.54 -6.91
C ILE A 25 15.97 -4.49 -7.06
N THR A 26 15.94 -3.77 -8.18
CA THR A 26 14.87 -2.79 -8.44
C THR A 26 13.51 -3.50 -8.56
N GLY A 27 13.50 -4.68 -9.19
CA GLY A 27 12.30 -5.50 -9.33
C GLY A 27 11.80 -6.01 -7.99
N SER A 28 12.68 -6.51 -7.12
CA SER A 28 12.28 -6.97 -5.78
C SER A 28 11.72 -5.82 -4.93
N LEU A 29 12.36 -4.65 -4.95
CA LEU A 29 11.85 -3.47 -4.24
C LEU A 29 10.49 -3.01 -4.78
N MET A 30 10.29 -3.06 -6.10
CA MET A 30 8.99 -2.77 -6.72
C MET A 30 7.92 -3.78 -6.29
N ILE A 31 8.25 -5.07 -6.26
CA ILE A 31 7.32 -6.12 -5.81
C ILE A 31 6.91 -5.87 -4.36
N ILE A 32 7.85 -5.54 -3.46
CA ILE A 32 7.52 -5.23 -2.06
C ILE A 32 6.60 -4.00 -1.97
N GLY A 33 6.88 -2.95 -2.74
CA GLY A 33 6.00 -1.77 -2.80
C GLY A 33 4.59 -2.11 -3.29
N VAL A 34 4.49 -2.96 -4.30
CA VAL A 34 3.20 -3.44 -4.80
C VAL A 34 2.48 -4.29 -3.76
N MET A 35 3.17 -5.21 -3.07
CA MET A 35 2.61 -5.99 -1.98
C MET A 35 2.03 -5.10 -0.87
N ALA A 36 2.72 -4.01 -0.54
CA ALA A 36 2.23 -3.04 0.41
C ALA A 36 0.96 -2.32 -0.06
N SER A 37 0.85 -2.03 -1.36
CA SER A 37 -0.35 -1.43 -1.95
C SER A 37 -1.51 -2.40 -2.13
N CYS A 38 -1.26 -3.72 -2.11
CA CYS A 38 -2.29 -4.75 -2.23
C CYS A 38 -2.92 -5.13 -0.88
N GLY A 39 -2.54 -4.46 0.22
CA GLY A 39 -3.05 -4.79 1.54
C GLY A 39 -2.56 -6.15 2.07
N ILE A 40 -1.33 -6.56 1.76
CA ILE A 40 -0.77 -7.81 2.31
C ILE A 40 -0.46 -7.62 3.81
N PRO A 41 -0.84 -8.57 4.69
CA PRO A 41 -0.55 -8.50 6.11
C PRO A 41 0.95 -8.36 6.39
N GLY A 42 1.28 -7.53 7.38
CA GLY A 42 2.67 -7.18 7.71
C GLY A 42 3.21 -5.93 6.98
N MET A 43 2.43 -5.35 6.07
CA MET A 43 2.73 -4.08 5.41
C MET A 43 1.84 -2.96 5.95
N VAL A 44 2.33 -1.72 5.94
CA VAL A 44 1.58 -0.54 6.44
C VAL A 44 0.22 -0.33 5.75
N GLY A 45 0.10 -0.67 4.47
CA GLY A 45 -1.15 -0.51 3.70
C GLY A 45 -2.29 -1.36 4.25
N PHE A 46 -2.01 -2.60 4.65
CA PHE A 46 -3.01 -3.49 5.25
C PHE A 46 -3.56 -2.92 6.56
N ILE A 47 -2.69 -2.38 7.43
CA ILE A 47 -3.13 -1.80 8.71
C ILE A 47 -4.08 -0.62 8.48
N ALA A 48 -3.75 0.26 7.53
CA ALA A 48 -4.59 1.41 7.20
C ALA A 48 -5.98 0.96 6.71
N GLU A 49 -6.03 0.04 5.74
CA GLU A 49 -7.29 -0.50 5.22
C GLU A 49 -8.10 -1.22 6.29
N PHE A 50 -7.44 -2.03 7.13
CA PHE A 50 -8.11 -2.77 8.21
C PHE A 50 -8.75 -1.84 9.23
N ILE A 51 -8.06 -0.78 9.67
CA ILE A 51 -8.62 0.20 10.62
C ILE A 51 -9.83 0.91 10.03
N VAL A 52 -9.74 1.32 8.75
CA VAL A 52 -10.85 1.98 8.04
C VAL A 52 -12.04 1.03 7.92
N PHE A 53 -11.84 -0.20 7.44
CA PHE A 53 -12.94 -1.16 7.29
C PHE A 53 -13.58 -1.53 8.61
N ARG A 54 -12.78 -1.82 9.64
CA ARG A 54 -13.30 -2.12 10.99
C ARG A 54 -14.15 -0.97 11.51
N SER A 55 -13.71 0.27 11.32
CA SER A 55 -14.41 1.46 11.83
C SER A 55 -15.69 1.76 11.04
N SER A 56 -15.65 1.61 9.71
CA SER A 56 -16.79 1.91 8.84
C SER A 56 -17.85 0.80 8.82
N PHE A 57 -17.49 -0.45 9.09
CA PHE A 57 -18.40 -1.59 8.97
C PHE A 57 -19.64 -1.49 9.89
N VAL A 58 -19.49 -0.87 11.07
CA VAL A 58 -20.58 -0.70 12.04
C VAL A 58 -21.68 0.23 11.51
N MET A 59 -21.30 1.27 10.77
CA MET A 59 -22.25 2.28 10.26
C MET A 59 -22.67 2.01 8.82
N PHE A 60 -21.77 1.51 7.96
CA PHE A 60 -21.97 1.39 6.51
C PHE A 60 -21.49 0.02 6.00
N PRO A 61 -22.16 -1.09 6.36
CA PRO A 61 -21.67 -2.44 6.05
C PRO A 61 -21.64 -2.74 4.55
N VAL A 62 -22.67 -2.35 3.79
CA VAL A 62 -22.77 -2.63 2.34
C VAL A 62 -21.70 -1.87 1.55
N GLN A 63 -21.52 -0.59 1.86
CA GLN A 63 -20.52 0.26 1.23
C GLN A 63 -19.11 -0.22 1.57
N THR A 64 -18.87 -0.61 2.83
CA THR A 64 -17.58 -1.17 3.28
C THR A 64 -17.24 -2.45 2.53
N LEU A 65 -18.22 -3.34 2.32
CA LEU A 65 -18.02 -4.57 1.56
C LEU A 65 -17.67 -4.29 0.08
N LEU A 66 -18.31 -3.29 -0.52
CA LEU A 66 -17.98 -2.86 -1.89
C LEU A 66 -16.55 -2.33 -1.98
N CYS A 67 -16.11 -1.53 -0.99
CA CYS A 67 -14.73 -1.05 -0.91
C CYS A 67 -13.73 -2.21 -0.77
N MET A 68 -14.05 -3.23 0.03
CA MET A 68 -13.21 -4.42 0.18
C MET A 68 -13.04 -5.17 -1.15
N VAL A 69 -14.11 -5.31 -1.94
CA VAL A 69 -13.99 -5.87 -3.31
C VAL A 69 -13.08 -5.00 -4.19
N GLY A 70 -13.19 -3.68 -4.08
CA GLY A 70 -12.31 -2.72 -4.77
C GLY A 70 -10.82 -2.90 -4.45
N THR A 71 -10.49 -3.17 -3.18
CA THR A 71 -9.10 -3.50 -2.80
C THR A 71 -8.61 -4.80 -3.42
N GLY A 72 -9.47 -5.82 -3.51
CA GLY A 72 -9.16 -7.07 -4.21
C GLY A 72 -8.89 -6.86 -5.71
N LEU A 73 -9.71 -6.05 -6.39
CA LEU A 73 -9.48 -5.65 -7.78
C LEU A 73 -8.14 -4.94 -7.97
N THR A 74 -7.77 -4.08 -7.03
CA THR A 74 -6.47 -3.39 -7.02
C THR A 74 -5.31 -4.38 -6.93
N ALA A 75 -5.42 -5.39 -6.06
CA ALA A 75 -4.43 -6.45 -5.95
C ALA A 75 -4.29 -7.26 -7.26
N VAL A 76 -5.41 -7.63 -7.89
CA VAL A 76 -5.40 -8.34 -9.18
C VAL A 76 -4.72 -7.50 -10.27
N TYR A 77 -5.08 -6.22 -10.38
CA TYR A 77 -4.45 -5.31 -11.35
C TYR A 77 -2.93 -5.26 -11.19
N PHE A 78 -2.46 -5.07 -9.96
CA PHE A 78 -1.04 -5.01 -9.67
C PHE A 78 -0.31 -6.32 -9.95
N LEU A 79 -0.91 -7.45 -9.60
CA LEU A 79 -0.34 -8.78 -9.88
C LEU A 79 -0.17 -8.99 -11.38
N LEU A 80 -1.17 -8.62 -12.20
CA LEU A 80 -1.09 -8.71 -13.66
C LEU A 80 0.03 -7.85 -14.23
N VAL A 81 0.20 -6.62 -13.74
CA VAL A 81 1.27 -5.71 -14.17
C VAL A 81 2.64 -6.26 -13.80
N ILE A 82 2.83 -6.69 -12.55
CA ILE A 82 4.10 -7.23 -12.06
C ILE A 82 4.49 -8.50 -12.81
N ASN A 83 3.53 -9.42 -12.99
CA ASN A 83 3.77 -10.66 -13.74
C ASN A 83 4.22 -10.36 -15.18
N ARG A 84 3.59 -9.40 -15.85
CA ARG A 84 3.95 -9.04 -17.23
C ARG A 84 5.31 -8.36 -17.34
N VAL A 85 5.64 -7.47 -16.40
CA VAL A 85 6.83 -6.60 -16.48
C VAL A 85 8.10 -7.29 -15.97
N PHE A 86 8.01 -7.98 -14.84
CA PHE A 86 9.18 -8.49 -14.12
C PHE A 86 9.44 -9.97 -14.39
N PHE A 87 8.40 -10.77 -14.60
CA PHE A 87 8.53 -12.20 -14.84
C PHE A 87 8.61 -12.51 -16.35
N GLY A 88 8.94 -13.76 -16.67
CA GLY A 88 9.11 -14.24 -18.04
C GLY A 88 10.53 -14.03 -18.60
N ARG A 89 10.68 -14.19 -19.92
CA ARG A 89 11.96 -14.02 -20.62
C ARG A 89 12.26 -12.53 -20.81
N LEU A 90 13.52 -12.17 -20.61
CA LEU A 90 14.00 -10.81 -20.87
C LEU A 90 13.86 -10.52 -22.37
N SER A 91 13.20 -9.40 -22.70
CA SER A 91 13.03 -8.96 -24.09
C SER A 91 14.37 -8.62 -24.72
N ASP A 92 14.57 -8.98 -25.99
CA ASP A 92 15.82 -8.68 -26.73
C ASP A 92 16.10 -7.17 -26.80
N LYS A 93 15.05 -6.35 -26.79
CA LYS A 93 15.15 -4.88 -26.74
C LYS A 93 15.76 -4.35 -25.44
N LEU A 94 15.79 -5.17 -24.39
CA LEU A 94 16.29 -4.87 -23.05
C LEU A 94 17.55 -5.69 -22.71
N ALA A 95 18.21 -6.27 -23.72
CA ALA A 95 19.36 -7.15 -23.51
C ALA A 95 20.60 -6.45 -22.93
N SER A 96 20.73 -5.13 -23.08
CA SER A 96 21.86 -4.32 -22.62
C SER A 96 21.43 -3.17 -21.70
N LEU A 97 20.94 -3.51 -20.50
CA LEU A 97 20.58 -2.51 -19.50
C LEU A 97 21.81 -1.90 -18.81
N PRO A 98 21.85 -0.57 -18.60
CA PRO A 98 22.90 0.06 -17.82
C PRO A 98 22.83 -0.36 -16.35
N LYS A 99 24.00 -0.49 -15.71
CA LYS A 99 24.09 -0.81 -14.28
C LYS A 99 23.41 0.28 -13.44
N VAL A 100 22.81 -0.14 -12.34
CA VAL A 100 22.19 0.75 -11.36
C VAL A 100 23.22 1.06 -10.29
N ASN A 101 23.40 2.34 -9.96
CA ASN A 101 24.31 2.73 -8.89
C ASN A 101 23.68 2.45 -7.51
N PHE A 102 24.49 2.16 -6.50
CA PHE A 102 24.00 1.92 -5.14
C PHE A 102 23.20 3.09 -4.57
N GLY A 103 23.58 4.32 -4.91
CA GLY A 103 22.85 5.53 -4.51
C GLY A 103 21.41 5.59 -5.01
N GLU A 104 21.09 4.92 -6.13
CA GLU A 104 19.73 4.86 -6.69
C GLU A 104 18.80 3.96 -5.86
N TYR A 105 19.36 3.03 -5.06
CA TYR A 105 18.58 2.12 -4.21
C TYR A 105 18.21 2.72 -2.85
N ILE A 106 19.00 3.67 -2.35
CA ILE A 106 18.82 4.27 -1.02
C ILE A 106 17.37 4.70 -0.75
N PRO A 107 16.71 5.52 -1.61
CA PRO A 107 15.36 5.98 -1.32
C PRO A 107 14.34 4.83 -1.31
N ALA A 108 14.48 3.85 -2.22
CA ALA A 108 13.57 2.72 -2.30
C ALA A 108 13.73 1.78 -1.11
N ILE A 109 14.97 1.48 -0.69
CA ILE A 109 15.24 0.67 0.50
C ILE A 109 14.72 1.36 1.76
N ALA A 110 14.99 2.66 1.93
CA ALA A 110 14.49 3.42 3.06
C ALA A 110 12.96 3.36 3.14
N LEU A 111 12.26 3.56 2.02
CA LEU A 111 10.81 3.48 1.97
C LEU A 111 10.31 2.06 2.31
N THR A 112 10.92 1.03 1.75
CA THR A 112 10.60 -0.37 2.05
C THR A 112 10.75 -0.69 3.53
N LEU A 113 11.83 -0.22 4.17
CA LEU A 113 12.03 -0.41 5.60
C LEU A 113 10.94 0.27 6.43
N LEU A 114 10.55 1.50 6.08
CA LEU A 114 9.43 2.19 6.76
C LEU A 114 8.11 1.45 6.59
N ILE A 115 7.80 0.96 5.38
CA ILE A 115 6.58 0.21 5.08
C ILE A 115 6.46 -1.03 5.96
N ILE A 116 7.56 -1.77 6.12
CA ILE A 116 7.59 -3.01 6.91
C ILE A 116 7.57 -2.65 8.41
N ALA A 117 8.37 -1.68 8.85
CA ALA A 117 8.45 -1.28 10.26
C ALA A 117 7.09 -0.82 10.80
N PHE A 118 6.38 0.03 10.07
CA PHE A 118 5.04 0.48 10.45
C PHE A 118 3.94 -0.55 10.20
N GLY A 119 4.16 -1.50 9.29
CA GLY A 119 3.28 -2.64 9.11
C GLY A 119 3.31 -3.60 10.31
N ILE A 120 4.49 -3.83 10.88
CA ILE A 120 4.67 -4.69 12.06
C ILE A 120 4.29 -3.95 13.36
N GLN A 121 4.69 -2.70 13.51
CA GLN A 121 4.43 -1.89 14.70
C GLN A 121 3.67 -0.60 14.36
N PRO A 122 2.34 -0.68 14.19
CA PRO A 122 1.53 0.46 13.78
C PRO A 122 1.34 1.50 14.90
N SER A 123 1.55 1.12 16.17
CA SER A 123 1.39 2.03 17.32
C SER A 123 2.30 3.27 17.24
N TRP A 124 3.47 3.15 16.60
CA TRP A 124 4.40 4.27 16.41
C TRP A 124 3.79 5.41 15.62
N MET A 125 3.00 5.08 14.59
CA MET A 125 2.30 6.05 13.75
C MET A 125 0.97 6.47 14.41
N LEU A 126 0.17 5.51 14.89
CA LEU A 126 -1.19 5.78 15.37
C LEU A 126 -1.25 6.74 16.56
N ARG A 127 -0.27 6.66 17.48
CA ARG A 127 -0.20 7.54 18.65
C ARG A 127 -0.17 9.03 18.28
N TRP A 128 0.30 9.36 17.08
CA TRP A 128 0.40 10.74 16.62
C TRP A 128 -0.90 11.27 16.04
N SER A 129 -1.79 10.39 15.55
CA SER A 129 -3.06 10.75 14.89
C SER A 129 -4.29 10.55 15.78
N GLU A 130 -4.20 9.66 16.77
CA GLU A 130 -5.28 9.38 17.73
C GLU A 130 -5.79 10.63 18.48
N PRO A 131 -4.95 11.51 19.06
CA PRO A 131 -5.47 12.64 19.84
C PRO A 131 -6.23 13.66 18.98
N GLN A 132 -5.81 13.87 17.73
CA GLN A 132 -6.52 14.76 16.81
C GLN A 132 -7.81 14.12 16.29
N GLY A 133 -7.80 12.81 16.04
CA GLY A 133 -9.00 12.07 15.67
C GLY A 133 -10.10 12.18 16.73
N MET A 134 -9.73 12.03 18.01
CA MET A 134 -10.67 12.19 19.12
C MET A 134 -11.17 13.63 19.28
N ALA A 135 -10.29 14.62 19.10
CA ALA A 135 -10.68 16.02 19.15
C ALA A 135 -11.73 16.38 18.09
N LEU A 136 -11.57 15.88 16.85
CA LEU A 136 -12.51 16.13 15.75
C LEU A 136 -13.87 15.47 15.99
N ILE A 137 -13.89 14.25 16.52
CA ILE A 137 -15.14 13.55 16.86
C ILE A 137 -15.88 14.29 17.97
N THR A 138 -15.18 14.70 19.03
CA THR A 138 -15.79 15.36 20.20
C THR A 138 -16.31 16.76 19.86
N HIS A 139 -15.61 17.52 19.01
CA HIS A 139 -16.06 18.85 18.59
C HIS A 139 -17.34 18.81 17.74
N ASN A 140 -17.58 17.75 16.97
CA ASN A 140 -18.77 17.60 16.12
C ASN A 140 -19.92 16.84 16.79
N ILE A 141 -19.73 16.29 17.99
CA ILE A 141 -20.80 15.71 18.80
C ILE A 141 -21.17 16.73 19.88
N SER A 142 -22.03 17.69 19.51
CA SER A 142 -22.92 18.30 20.50
C SER A 142 -23.77 17.17 21.06
N VAL A 143 -23.40 16.68 22.24
CA VAL A 143 -24.18 15.72 23.01
C VAL A 143 -25.63 16.22 23.06
N PRO A 144 -26.62 15.53 22.47
CA PRO A 144 -27.99 15.89 22.74
C PRO A 144 -28.17 15.67 24.25
N SER A 145 -28.43 16.75 24.97
CA SER A 145 -28.71 16.71 26.40
C SER A 145 -29.80 15.67 26.62
N VAL A 146 -29.44 14.54 27.23
CA VAL A 146 -30.42 13.60 27.75
C VAL A 146 -31.18 14.37 28.81
N THR A 147 -32.41 14.77 28.51
CA THR A 147 -33.30 15.40 29.48
C THR A 147 -33.49 14.43 30.64
N PRO A 148 -33.21 14.83 31.89
CA PRO A 148 -33.49 13.98 33.04
C PRO A 148 -34.97 13.64 33.05
N ILE A 149 -35.29 12.34 33.15
CA ILE A 149 -36.66 11.88 33.36
C ILE A 149 -37.09 12.42 34.74
N PRO A 150 -38.21 13.15 34.86
CA PRO A 150 -38.70 13.58 36.16
C PRO A 150 -38.97 12.34 37.02
N LEU A 151 -38.42 12.32 38.23
CA LEU A 151 -38.87 11.37 39.24
C LEU A 151 -40.28 11.82 39.65
N GLU A 152 -41.30 11.09 39.22
CA GLU A 152 -42.63 11.18 39.80
C GLU A 152 -42.54 10.71 41.27
N GLU A 153 -43.01 11.56 42.19
CA GLU A 153 -43.18 11.26 43.62
C GLU A 153 -44.25 10.18 43.88
#